data_AF-A0A813JD75-F1
#
_entry.id   AF-A0A813JD75-F1
#
_cell.length_a   1.000
_cell.length_b   1.000
_cell.length_c   1.000
_cell.angle_alpha   90.00
_cell.angle_beta   90.00
_cell.angle_gamma   90.00
#
_symmetry.space_group_name_H-M   'P 1'
#
loop_
_entity.id
_entity.type
_entity.pdbx_description
1 polymer ?
#
loop_
_entity_poly.entity_id
_entity_poly.type
_entity_poly.pdbx_seq_one_letter_code
_entity_poly.pdbx_strand_id
1 'polypeptide(L)'
;MTCTERDESEAPARKRQRIETRCSANDRSCDSQTAQSQLERCSEELEIRAPSARSSTLISLEDLQEADFPWTIIHERAYSIEEFIPSHPGGPLIWRCVGEDATELFDAHHSSKVARAVLERYEIGHIAQVQSKTGPYRTELSRRAAKYLKAPTLPLAEAIACGMLVMFVLWASLAYIGGWMALNVALSWFWSRHLDAGLHSAVHGDFSYSKVMHKRLLQTYSLLSHHMLDYYQGGNDGKGLSQHYQHHLFTNDILRDPDMTDFAGGRNWIRRHPCNPWQEYNEWQGLYWLAALCILEPVTELLTMIAACVMGALQLMEPPADAAIFKARWKDVVSWWIEALLSPEYQGAAFFFQPWQHALGGLLMAKAIAKLVLLPFVEVQHFLVPDPPEGSGDEEFLVTQLRTTANLKLQHPVARMLDFLMFHGDSLQVAHHLWPAVSFTQLRGLSSVLQEACAELGLPYHEVGYWEAFSKVRLQIKQHARKPAE
;
A
#
# COMPACT_ATOMS: atom_id res chain seq x y z
N MET A 1 -32.20 -10.82 7.21
CA MET A 1 -32.74 -9.56 7.78
C MET A 1 -32.52 -8.46 6.75
N THR A 2 -33.58 -7.79 6.33
CA THR A 2 -33.57 -6.78 5.27
C THR A 2 -33.02 -5.45 5.79
N CYS A 3 -31.80 -5.09 5.39
CA CYS A 3 -31.26 -3.73 5.58
C CYS A 3 -31.83 -2.81 4.50
N THR A 4 -32.88 -2.07 4.86
CA THR A 4 -33.22 -0.80 4.20
C THR A 4 -33.30 0.26 5.30
N GLU A 5 -32.16 0.56 5.90
CA GLU A 5 -31.94 1.81 6.63
C GLU A 5 -30.90 2.60 5.84
N ARG A 6 -31.14 3.90 5.70
CA ARG A 6 -30.31 4.80 4.88
C ARG A 6 -28.91 4.82 5.49
N ASP A 7 -27.94 4.47 4.67
CA ASP A 7 -26.54 4.31 5.04
C ASP A 7 -25.89 5.69 5.25
N GLU A 8 -25.80 6.14 6.51
CA GLU A 8 -25.08 7.38 6.88
C GLU A 8 -23.56 7.26 6.61
N SER A 9 -23.04 6.05 6.35
CA SER A 9 -21.62 5.82 6.02
C SER A 9 -21.23 6.25 4.59
N GLU A 10 -22.20 6.50 3.69
CA GLU A 10 -21.92 6.94 2.31
C GLU A 10 -21.77 8.46 2.15
N ALA A 11 -22.10 9.25 3.17
CA ALA A 11 -22.09 10.72 3.09
C ALA A 11 -20.71 11.32 2.75
N PRO A 12 -19.58 10.86 3.32
CA PRO A 12 -18.25 11.36 2.98
C PRO A 12 -17.84 10.99 1.56
N ALA A 13 -18.14 9.77 1.11
CA ALA A 13 -17.83 9.29 -0.23
C ALA A 13 -18.61 10.05 -1.32
N ARG A 14 -19.90 10.31 -1.10
CA ARG A 14 -20.75 11.13 -1.99
C ARG A 14 -20.29 12.58 -2.03
N LYS A 15 -19.88 13.15 -0.88
CA LYS A 15 -19.32 14.52 -0.81
C LYS A 15 -17.98 14.61 -1.55
N ARG A 16 -17.10 13.62 -1.37
CA ARG A 16 -15.83 13.50 -2.10
C ARG A 16 -16.05 13.42 -3.60
N GLN A 17 -16.95 12.56 -4.07
CA GLN A 17 -17.27 12.45 -5.50
C GLN A 17 -17.86 13.75 -6.06
N ARG A 18 -18.73 14.45 -5.30
CA ARG A 18 -19.29 15.75 -5.67
C ARG A 18 -18.23 16.85 -5.78
N ILE A 19 -17.24 16.86 -4.86
CA ILE A 19 -16.13 17.82 -4.86
C ILE A 19 -15.14 17.51 -6.00
N GLU A 20 -14.77 16.24 -6.21
CA GLU A 20 -13.87 15.79 -7.29
C GLU A 20 -14.44 16.19 -8.67
N THR A 21 -15.74 15.99 -8.89
CA THR A 21 -16.40 16.35 -10.16
C THR A 21 -16.42 17.87 -10.39
N ARG A 22 -16.48 18.68 -9.32
CA ARG A 22 -16.46 20.15 -9.39
C ARG A 22 -15.07 20.68 -9.70
N CYS A 23 -14.03 20.11 -9.08
CA CYS A 23 -12.64 20.51 -9.34
C CYS A 23 -12.20 20.14 -10.77
N SER A 24 -12.61 18.97 -11.30
CA SER A 24 -12.24 18.57 -12.67
C SER A 24 -12.89 19.43 -13.77
N ALA A 25 -13.98 20.14 -13.46
CA ALA A 25 -14.67 21.00 -14.42
C ALA A 25 -13.93 22.32 -14.70
N ASN A 26 -13.06 22.76 -13.79
CA ASN A 26 -12.31 24.01 -13.91
C ASN A 26 -11.01 23.91 -14.73
N ASP A 27 -10.60 22.70 -15.14
CA ASP A 27 -9.29 22.45 -15.75
C ASP A 27 -9.25 22.57 -17.29
N ARG A 28 -10.31 23.10 -17.91
CA ARG A 28 -10.40 23.29 -19.37
C ARG A 28 -10.32 24.75 -19.79
N SER A 29 -9.16 25.37 -19.59
CA SER A 29 -8.51 26.32 -20.52
C SER A 29 -7.47 27.14 -19.77
N CYS A 30 -6.18 26.94 -20.02
CA CYS A 30 -5.20 27.98 -19.73
C CYS A 30 -3.99 27.85 -20.68
N ASP A 31 -3.78 28.90 -21.47
CA ASP A 31 -2.70 29.04 -22.44
C ASP A 31 -1.38 29.40 -21.74
N SER A 32 -0.24 28.91 -22.25
CA SER A 32 1.05 28.94 -21.54
C SER A 32 1.69 30.32 -21.36
N GLN A 33 1.16 31.38 -21.99
CA GLN A 33 1.66 32.76 -21.84
C GLN A 33 0.99 33.53 -20.69
N THR A 34 -0.08 33.01 -20.09
CA THR A 34 -0.81 33.67 -19.00
C THR A 34 -0.23 33.31 -17.62
N ALA A 35 0.51 32.19 -17.51
CA ALA A 35 1.00 31.63 -16.24
C ALA A 35 2.03 32.52 -15.51
N GLN A 36 2.96 33.18 -16.21
CA GLN A 36 3.94 34.06 -15.57
C GLN A 36 3.32 35.37 -15.07
N SER A 37 2.40 35.98 -15.84
CA SER A 37 1.67 37.18 -15.41
C SER A 37 0.66 36.88 -14.30
N GLN A 38 0.16 35.64 -14.20
CA GLN A 38 -0.64 35.17 -13.07
C GLN A 38 0.22 34.86 -11.84
N LEU A 39 1.45 34.38 -12.00
CA LEU A 39 2.39 34.16 -10.88
C LEU A 39 2.82 35.48 -10.21
N GLU A 40 3.13 36.53 -10.98
CA GLU A 40 3.51 37.84 -10.42
C GLU A 40 2.31 38.55 -9.75
N ARG A 41 1.12 38.42 -10.33
CA ARG A 41 -0.12 38.98 -9.76
C ARG A 41 -0.62 38.17 -8.55
N CYS A 42 -0.43 36.85 -8.52
CA CYS A 42 -0.62 36.03 -7.33
C CYS A 42 0.36 36.42 -6.23
N SER A 43 1.61 36.75 -6.54
CA SER A 43 2.59 37.17 -5.52
C SER A 43 2.25 38.52 -4.88
N GLU A 44 1.64 39.46 -5.62
CA GLU A 44 1.15 40.73 -5.05
C GLU A 44 -0.19 40.58 -4.30
N GLU A 45 -1.07 39.66 -4.70
CA GLU A 45 -2.28 39.33 -3.91
C GLU A 45 -1.98 38.47 -2.67
N LEU A 46 -0.90 37.67 -2.68
CA LEU A 46 -0.43 36.84 -1.57
C LEU A 46 0.12 37.65 -0.39
N GLU A 47 0.63 38.88 -0.60
CA GLU A 47 1.03 39.76 0.50
C GLU A 47 -0.17 40.34 1.28
N ILE A 48 -1.38 40.33 0.70
CA ILE A 48 -2.58 40.94 1.31
C ILE A 48 -3.44 39.92 2.08
N ARG A 49 -3.16 38.61 1.99
CA ARG A 49 -4.04 37.56 2.54
C ARG A 49 -3.41 36.49 3.41
N ALA A 50 -2.19 36.65 3.91
CA ALA A 50 -1.71 35.78 4.99
C ALA A 50 -2.48 36.11 6.28
N PRO A 51 -3.37 35.23 6.80
CA PRO A 51 -3.90 35.42 8.15
C PRO A 51 -2.73 35.22 9.11
N SER A 52 -2.48 36.23 9.95
CA SER A 52 -1.49 36.11 10.99
C SER A 52 -1.85 34.97 11.95
N ALA A 53 -0.88 34.13 12.26
CA ALA A 53 -0.71 33.30 13.45
C ALA A 53 -1.94 33.15 14.40
N ARG A 54 -2.37 31.89 14.56
CA ARG A 54 -3.31 31.35 15.58
C ARG A 54 -4.76 31.82 15.45
N SER A 55 -5.52 31.13 14.60
CA SER A 55 -6.99 31.17 14.67
C SER A 55 -7.42 30.52 15.99
N SER A 56 -7.89 31.32 16.94
CA SER A 56 -8.54 30.84 18.18
C SER A 56 -10.01 30.45 17.94
N THR A 57 -10.42 30.35 16.68
CA THR A 57 -11.78 30.04 16.25
C THR A 57 -12.09 28.59 16.59
N LEU A 58 -13.10 28.39 17.44
CA LEU A 58 -13.68 27.08 17.68
C LEU A 58 -14.64 26.75 16.54
N ILE A 59 -14.47 25.57 15.94
CA ILE A 59 -15.29 25.05 14.84
C ILE A 59 -15.99 23.79 15.36
N SER A 60 -17.27 23.61 15.02
CA SER A 60 -17.98 22.36 15.31
C SER A 60 -17.80 21.34 14.18
N LEU A 61 -17.96 20.05 14.50
CA LEU A 61 -17.94 19.01 13.47
C LEU A 61 -19.10 19.17 12.47
N GLU A 62 -20.24 19.66 12.93
CA GLU A 62 -21.42 19.95 12.10
C GLU A 62 -21.10 21.02 11.05
N ASP A 63 -20.43 22.11 11.45
CA ASP A 63 -20.01 23.18 10.53
C ASP A 63 -19.09 22.65 9.41
N LEU A 64 -18.18 21.72 9.76
CA LEU A 64 -17.32 21.07 8.77
C LEU A 64 -18.11 20.11 7.87
N GLN A 65 -19.03 19.33 8.43
CA GLN A 65 -19.87 18.43 7.65
C GLN A 65 -20.72 19.18 6.62
N GLU A 66 -21.16 20.41 6.94
CA GLU A 66 -21.88 21.29 6.02
C GLU A 66 -20.96 22.06 5.05
N ALA A 67 -19.65 22.15 5.31
CA ALA A 67 -18.73 22.93 4.49
C ALA A 67 -18.66 22.44 3.03
N ASP A 68 -18.73 23.37 2.07
CA ASP A 68 -18.70 23.08 0.63
C ASP A 68 -17.28 22.93 0.03
N PHE A 69 -16.24 22.98 0.86
CA PHE A 69 -14.83 22.86 0.48
C PHE A 69 -14.18 21.61 1.11
N PRO A 70 -13.12 21.05 0.51
CA PRO A 70 -12.40 19.92 1.09
C PRO A 70 -11.61 20.34 2.33
N TRP A 71 -11.87 19.63 3.44
CA TRP A 71 -11.24 19.86 4.74
C TRP A 71 -10.68 18.58 5.32
N THR A 72 -9.78 18.69 6.30
CA THR A 72 -9.32 17.56 7.12
C THR A 72 -9.05 18.02 8.55
N ILE A 73 -9.05 17.09 9.50
CA ILE A 73 -8.66 17.36 10.89
C ILE A 73 -7.30 16.71 11.17
N ILE A 74 -6.37 17.46 11.77
CA ILE A 74 -5.07 16.95 12.24
C ILE A 74 -4.80 17.55 13.62
N HIS A 75 -4.57 16.71 14.63
CA HIS A 75 -4.32 17.12 16.02
C HIS A 75 -5.39 18.11 16.55
N GLU A 76 -6.67 17.74 16.43
CA GLU A 76 -7.82 18.53 16.90
C GLU A 76 -7.97 19.90 16.21
N ARG A 77 -7.23 20.15 15.13
CA ARG A 77 -7.30 21.36 14.30
C ARG A 77 -7.89 21.04 12.94
N ALA A 78 -8.75 21.92 12.46
CA ALA A 78 -9.33 21.82 11.14
C ALA A 78 -8.52 22.60 10.10
N TYR A 79 -8.39 22.03 8.92
CA TYR A 79 -7.61 22.60 7.81
C TYR A 79 -8.45 22.63 6.53
N SER A 80 -8.39 23.75 5.79
CA SER A 80 -8.91 23.83 4.42
C SER A 80 -7.80 23.47 3.44
N ILE A 81 -7.94 22.33 2.77
CA ILE A 81 -6.86 21.76 1.94
C ILE A 81 -7.08 21.96 0.44
N GLU A 82 -8.13 22.68 0.03
CA GLU A 82 -8.50 22.89 -1.37
C GLU A 82 -7.34 23.40 -2.23
N GLU A 83 -6.68 24.46 -1.78
CA GLU A 83 -5.55 25.07 -2.49
C GLU A 83 -4.29 24.20 -2.46
N PHE A 84 -4.15 23.32 -1.46
CA PHE A 84 -2.97 22.49 -1.32
C PHE A 84 -3.02 21.23 -2.16
N ILE A 85 -4.21 20.67 -2.38
CA ILE A 85 -4.43 19.40 -3.09
C ILE A 85 -3.63 19.29 -4.40
N PRO A 86 -3.66 20.28 -5.33
CA PRO A 86 -2.94 20.17 -6.61
C PRO A 86 -1.41 20.15 -6.46
N SER A 87 -0.90 20.69 -5.35
CA SER A 87 0.54 20.86 -5.09
C SER A 87 1.09 19.85 -4.08
N HIS A 88 0.24 18.99 -3.53
CA HIS A 88 0.63 18.02 -2.52
C HIS A 88 1.66 17.02 -3.08
N PRO A 89 2.86 16.89 -2.48
CA PRO A 89 3.90 16.00 -3.00
C PRO A 89 3.52 14.51 -3.02
N GLY A 90 2.60 14.08 -2.15
CA GLY A 90 2.05 12.73 -2.16
C GLY A 90 0.97 12.52 -3.23
N GLY A 91 0.69 13.53 -4.07
CA GLY A 91 -0.25 13.43 -5.18
C GLY A 91 -1.67 13.12 -4.72
N PRO A 92 -2.44 12.30 -5.47
CA PRO A 92 -3.86 12.02 -5.23
C PRO A 92 -4.22 11.45 -3.85
N LEU A 93 -3.23 11.02 -3.07
CA LEU A 93 -3.43 10.49 -1.72
C LEU A 93 -4.12 11.45 -0.77
N ILE A 94 -3.87 12.75 -0.92
CA ILE A 94 -4.46 13.79 -0.07
C ILE A 94 -6.00 13.79 -0.13
N TRP A 95 -6.59 13.34 -1.24
CA TRP A 95 -8.05 13.25 -1.38
C TRP A 95 -8.70 12.29 -0.38
N ARG A 96 -7.91 11.41 0.25
CA ARG A 96 -8.40 10.45 1.24
C ARG A 96 -8.54 11.06 2.63
N CYS A 97 -7.88 12.18 2.88
CA CYS A 97 -8.01 12.93 4.14
C CYS A 97 -9.26 13.80 4.15
N VAL A 98 -9.90 13.99 2.99
CA VAL A 98 -11.01 14.93 2.82
C VAL A 98 -12.22 14.43 3.61
N GLY A 99 -12.68 15.24 4.54
CA GLY A 99 -13.84 14.96 5.39
C GLY A 99 -13.54 14.11 6.61
N GLU A 100 -12.26 13.82 6.90
CA GLU A 100 -11.85 12.87 7.94
C GLU A 100 -10.83 13.49 8.91
N ASP A 101 -10.72 12.88 10.10
CA ASP A 101 -9.56 13.07 10.98
C ASP A 101 -8.37 12.25 10.44
N ALA A 102 -7.43 12.96 9.82
CA ALA A 102 -6.23 12.42 9.21
C ALA A 102 -4.99 12.57 10.11
N THR A 103 -5.15 12.81 11.41
CA THR A 103 -4.04 12.90 12.37
C THR A 103 -3.06 11.75 12.21
N GLU A 104 -3.60 10.53 12.16
CA GLU A 104 -2.79 9.31 12.09
C GLU A 104 -2.07 9.15 10.76
N LEU A 105 -2.76 9.44 9.65
CA LEU A 105 -2.16 9.41 8.32
C LEU A 105 -1.04 10.46 8.22
N PHE A 106 -1.26 11.64 8.80
CA PHE A 106 -0.27 12.70 8.84
C PHE A 106 0.96 12.28 9.64
N ASP A 107 0.80 11.82 10.87
CA ASP A 107 1.92 11.43 11.75
C ASP A 107 2.72 10.23 11.23
N ALA A 108 2.06 9.25 10.59
CA ALA A 108 2.72 8.08 10.03
C ALA A 108 3.65 8.43 8.85
N HIS A 109 3.33 9.47 8.09
CA HIS A 109 4.03 9.82 6.84
C HIS A 109 4.83 11.13 6.91
N HIS A 110 4.53 12.01 7.87
CA HIS A 110 5.08 13.37 7.94
C HIS A 110 5.83 13.62 9.24
N SER A 111 7.06 13.11 9.33
CA SER A 111 7.96 13.40 10.45
C SER A 111 8.71 14.75 10.32
N SER A 112 8.62 15.41 9.15
CA SER A 112 9.42 16.61 8.87
C SER A 112 8.82 17.89 9.47
N LYS A 113 9.69 18.75 10.01
CA LYS A 113 9.30 20.10 10.45
C LYS A 113 8.73 20.95 9.31
N VAL A 114 9.15 20.67 8.08
CA VAL A 114 8.66 21.36 6.87
C VAL A 114 7.20 21.04 6.62
N ALA A 115 6.81 19.77 6.71
CA ALA A 115 5.41 19.36 6.53
C ALA A 115 4.49 20.04 7.56
N ARG A 116 4.91 20.11 8.83
CA ARG A 116 4.17 20.84 9.88
C ARG A 116 4.05 22.34 9.59
N ALA A 117 5.14 22.98 9.15
CA ALA A 117 5.12 24.40 8.79
C ALA A 117 4.27 24.71 7.55
N VAL A 118 4.15 23.76 6.61
CA VAL A 118 3.23 23.88 5.47
C VAL A 118 1.78 23.72 5.94
N LEU A 119 1.52 22.71 6.79
CA LEU A 119 0.19 22.43 7.34
C LEU A 119 -0.40 23.64 8.08
N GLU A 120 0.41 24.35 8.88
CA GLU A 120 -0.01 25.56 9.61
C GLU A 120 -0.62 26.66 8.73
N ARG A 121 -0.28 26.72 7.43
CA ARG A 121 -0.80 27.74 6.50
C ARG A 121 -2.27 27.53 6.13
N TYR A 122 -2.76 26.31 6.31
CA TYR A 122 -4.10 25.89 5.88
C TYR A 122 -5.07 25.77 7.08
N GLU A 123 -4.64 26.12 8.28
CA GLU A 123 -5.45 26.03 9.50
C GLU A 123 -6.63 27.01 9.48
N ILE A 124 -7.84 26.52 9.73
CA ILE A 124 -9.05 27.33 9.83
C ILE A 124 -9.51 27.51 11.28
N GLY A 125 -9.24 26.55 12.17
CA GLY A 125 -9.58 26.66 13.60
C GLY A 125 -9.38 25.37 14.40
N HIS A 126 -9.79 25.41 15.67
CA HIS A 126 -9.73 24.29 16.62
C HIS A 126 -11.09 23.60 16.74
N ILE A 127 -11.11 22.28 16.82
CA ILE A 127 -12.36 21.52 17.04
C ILE A 127 -12.56 21.29 18.54
N ALA A 128 -13.75 21.61 19.04
CA ALA A 128 -14.04 21.54 20.48
C ALA A 128 -14.27 20.11 21.01
N GLN A 129 -14.67 19.17 20.14
CA GLN A 129 -15.15 17.84 20.52
C GLN A 129 -14.77 16.77 19.48
N VAL A 130 -13.49 16.64 19.12
CA VAL A 130 -13.07 15.39 18.47
C VAL A 130 -12.80 14.40 19.59
N GLN A 131 -13.48 13.24 19.57
CA GLN A 131 -12.89 12.07 20.22
C GLN A 131 -11.60 11.75 19.46
N SER A 132 -10.49 12.27 19.97
CA SER A 132 -9.17 12.06 19.39
C SER A 132 -8.94 10.55 19.24
N LYS A 133 -8.78 10.09 17.99
CA LYS A 133 -8.36 8.70 17.70
C LYS A 133 -6.94 8.42 18.21
N THR A 134 -6.18 9.47 18.52
CA THR A 134 -4.93 9.42 19.29
C THR A 134 -5.23 9.37 20.79
N GLY A 135 -5.17 8.18 21.38
CA GLY A 135 -5.42 7.96 22.81
C GLY A 135 -4.14 7.85 23.66
N PRO A 136 -4.30 7.51 24.95
CA PRO A 136 -3.17 7.38 25.86
C PRO A 136 -2.21 6.24 25.48
N TYR A 137 -2.70 5.17 24.84
CA TYR A 137 -1.88 4.02 24.49
C TYR A 137 -0.90 4.34 23.35
N ARG A 138 -1.36 5.01 22.30
CA ARG A 138 -0.54 5.48 21.17
C ARG A 138 0.51 6.48 21.62
N THR A 139 0.14 7.39 22.53
CA THR A 139 1.08 8.37 23.07
C THR A 139 2.23 7.68 23.81
N GLU A 140 1.91 6.75 24.71
CA GLU A 140 2.92 6.00 25.47
C GLU A 140 3.78 5.12 24.55
N LEU A 141 3.18 4.45 23.58
CA LEU A 141 3.90 3.61 22.64
C LEU A 141 4.84 4.43 21.73
N SER A 142 4.36 5.55 21.20
CA SER A 142 5.17 6.47 20.40
C SER A 142 6.36 7.02 21.19
N ARG A 143 6.18 7.29 22.50
CA ARG A 143 7.26 7.68 23.41
C ARG A 143 8.33 6.58 23.56
N ARG A 144 7.91 5.31 23.71
CA ARG A 144 8.83 4.16 23.79
C ARG A 144 9.57 3.92 22.47
N ALA A 145 8.85 3.97 21.35
CA ALA A 145 9.41 3.87 20.00
C ALA A 145 10.45 4.97 19.76
N ALA A 146 10.11 6.23 20.06
CA ALA A 146 11.04 7.35 19.92
C ALA A 146 12.28 7.21 20.81
N LYS A 147 12.18 6.58 21.99
CA LYS A 147 13.34 6.27 22.84
C LYS A 147 14.25 5.21 22.22
N TYR A 148 13.68 4.17 21.62
CA TYR A 148 14.41 3.11 20.92
C TYR A 148 15.13 3.65 19.68
N LEU A 149 14.46 4.48 18.88
CA LEU A 149 14.97 5.03 17.61
C LEU A 149 16.03 6.14 17.77
N LYS A 150 16.49 6.47 18.98
CA LYS A 150 17.52 7.51 19.21
C LYS A 150 18.91 7.16 18.66
N ALA A 151 19.14 5.92 18.25
CA ALA A 151 20.42 5.50 17.68
C ALA A 151 20.64 6.11 16.28
N PRO A 152 21.90 6.45 15.90
CA PRO A 152 22.19 6.98 14.57
C PRO A 152 21.80 5.96 13.49
N THR A 153 21.07 6.42 12.48
CA THR A 153 20.72 5.61 11.32
C THR A 153 21.97 5.39 10.47
N LEU A 154 22.51 4.18 10.49
CA LEU A 154 23.50 3.74 9.52
C LEU A 154 22.80 3.50 8.17
N PRO A 155 23.48 3.67 7.02
CA PRO A 155 22.92 3.37 5.69
C PRO A 155 22.82 1.87 5.42
N LEU A 156 22.48 1.08 6.45
CA LEU A 156 22.46 -0.38 6.38
C LEU A 156 21.36 -0.86 5.44
N ALA A 157 20.18 -0.23 5.46
CA ALA A 157 19.07 -0.55 4.58
C ALA A 157 19.45 -0.33 3.11
N GLU A 158 20.04 0.82 2.78
CA GLU A 158 20.49 1.12 1.42
C GLU A 158 21.64 0.22 0.98
N ALA A 159 22.57 -0.11 1.88
CA ALA A 159 23.68 -1.02 1.57
C ALA A 159 23.17 -2.44 1.28
N ILE A 160 22.22 -2.95 2.08
CA ILE A 160 21.57 -4.25 1.84
C ILE A 160 20.83 -4.21 0.51
N ALA A 161 19.99 -3.20 0.26
CA ALA A 161 19.24 -3.06 -0.98
C ALA A 161 20.16 -3.04 -2.21
N CYS A 162 21.24 -2.25 -2.18
CA CYS A 162 22.22 -2.22 -3.27
C CYS A 162 22.89 -3.58 -3.48
N GLY A 163 23.32 -4.24 -2.40
CA GLY A 163 23.96 -5.55 -2.48
C GLY A 163 23.02 -6.62 -3.04
N MET A 164 21.76 -6.58 -2.63
CA MET A 164 20.73 -7.51 -3.09
C MET A 164 20.36 -7.27 -4.56
N LEU A 165 20.30 -6.02 -5.03
CA LEU A 165 20.11 -5.72 -6.46
C LEU A 165 21.27 -6.25 -7.33
N VAL A 166 22.51 -6.17 -6.85
CA VAL A 166 23.66 -6.79 -7.56
C VAL A 166 23.50 -8.30 -7.62
N MET A 167 23.14 -8.93 -6.50
CA MET A 167 22.91 -10.38 -6.44
C MET A 167 21.72 -10.83 -7.30
N PHE A 168 20.67 -10.02 -7.38
CA PHE A 168 19.54 -10.22 -8.29
C PHE A 168 20.00 -10.25 -9.75
N VAL A 169 20.81 -9.28 -10.19
CA VAL A 169 21.33 -9.25 -11.57
C VAL A 169 22.18 -10.48 -11.87
N LEU A 170 23.02 -10.92 -10.91
CA LEU A 170 23.81 -12.14 -11.06
C LEU A 170 22.91 -13.37 -11.19
N TRP A 171 21.90 -13.51 -10.32
CA TRP A 171 20.92 -14.59 -10.40
C TRP A 171 20.15 -14.56 -11.72
N ALA A 172 19.61 -13.41 -12.13
CA ALA A 172 18.86 -13.25 -13.37
C ALA A 172 19.70 -13.61 -14.59
N SER A 173 21.00 -13.27 -14.58
CA SER A 173 21.93 -13.66 -15.64
C SER A 173 22.10 -15.19 -15.71
N LEU A 174 22.32 -15.85 -14.57
CA LEU A 174 22.46 -17.31 -14.50
C LEU A 174 21.15 -18.04 -14.84
N ALA A 175 20.02 -17.51 -14.38
CA ALA A 175 18.70 -18.11 -14.56
C ALA A 175 18.19 -17.91 -15.99
N TYR A 176 18.14 -16.67 -16.48
CA TYR A 176 17.50 -16.31 -17.75
C TYR A 176 18.40 -16.57 -18.95
N ILE A 177 19.70 -16.26 -18.84
CA ILE A 177 20.65 -16.48 -19.95
C ILE A 177 21.29 -17.86 -19.82
N GLY A 178 21.74 -18.23 -18.61
CA GLY A 178 22.40 -19.51 -18.36
C GLY A 178 21.47 -20.72 -18.41
N GLY A 179 20.15 -20.53 -18.27
CA GLY A 179 19.18 -21.63 -18.29
C GLY A 179 19.21 -22.52 -17.04
N TRP A 180 19.67 -21.99 -15.90
CA TRP A 180 19.79 -22.76 -14.65
C TRP A 180 18.42 -22.95 -14.00
N MET A 181 17.62 -23.85 -14.55
CA MET A 181 16.21 -24.01 -14.16
C MET A 181 16.02 -24.36 -12.68
N ALA A 182 16.88 -25.22 -12.11
CA ALA A 182 16.81 -25.55 -10.69
C ALA A 182 17.07 -24.32 -9.79
N LEU A 183 18.06 -23.48 -10.15
CA LEU A 183 18.37 -22.24 -9.44
C LEU A 183 17.24 -21.20 -9.61
N ASN A 184 16.65 -21.14 -10.81
CA ASN A 184 15.53 -20.26 -11.11
C ASN A 184 14.34 -20.62 -10.22
N VAL A 185 13.83 -21.85 -10.34
CA VAL A 185 12.70 -22.35 -9.55
C VAL A 185 12.93 -22.23 -8.04
N ALA A 186 14.16 -22.48 -7.57
CA ALA A 186 14.49 -22.39 -6.16
C ALA A 186 14.52 -20.97 -5.59
N LEU A 187 14.70 -19.92 -6.41
CA LEU A 187 14.93 -18.55 -5.93
C LEU A 187 14.06 -17.47 -6.57
N SER A 188 13.22 -17.76 -7.59
CA SER A 188 12.35 -16.73 -8.17
C SER A 188 11.43 -16.11 -7.12
N TRP A 189 10.90 -16.92 -6.19
CA TRP A 189 10.07 -16.44 -5.09
C TRP A 189 10.82 -15.48 -4.16
N PHE A 190 12.12 -15.74 -3.96
CA PHE A 190 12.97 -14.87 -3.16
C PHE A 190 13.18 -13.52 -3.82
N TRP A 191 13.52 -13.51 -5.11
CA TRP A 191 13.78 -12.27 -5.82
C TRP A 191 12.51 -11.46 -6.10
N SER A 192 11.40 -12.14 -6.42
CA SER A 192 10.09 -11.51 -6.57
C SER A 192 9.76 -10.69 -5.31
N ARG A 193 9.78 -11.36 -4.15
CA ARG A 193 9.45 -10.70 -2.89
C ARG A 193 10.45 -9.64 -2.48
N HIS A 194 11.74 -9.85 -2.73
CA HIS A 194 12.73 -8.81 -2.48
C HIS A 194 12.48 -7.54 -3.28
N LEU A 195 12.13 -7.66 -4.57
CA LEU A 195 11.84 -6.49 -5.41
C LEU A 195 10.57 -5.77 -4.96
N ASP A 196 9.51 -6.51 -4.60
CA ASP A 196 8.27 -5.95 -4.07
C ASP A 196 8.50 -5.24 -2.73
N ALA A 197 9.19 -5.91 -1.79
CA ALA A 197 9.54 -5.34 -0.49
C ALA A 197 10.48 -4.13 -0.63
N GLY A 198 11.39 -4.17 -1.60
CA GLY A 198 12.26 -3.04 -1.92
C GLY A 198 11.49 -1.82 -2.45
N LEU A 199 10.52 -2.03 -3.33
CA LEU A 199 9.64 -0.97 -3.81
C LEU A 199 8.78 -0.40 -2.67
N HIS A 200 8.16 -1.28 -1.89
CA HIS A 200 7.33 -0.92 -0.74
C HIS A 200 8.11 -0.14 0.33
N SER A 201 9.30 -0.59 0.71
CA SER A 201 10.24 0.17 1.56
C SER A 201 10.61 1.52 0.96
N ALA A 202 10.89 1.58 -0.35
CA ALA A 202 11.23 2.84 -1.01
C ALA A 202 10.04 3.83 -0.99
N VAL A 203 8.83 3.33 -1.19
CA VAL A 203 7.58 4.11 -1.14
C VAL A 203 7.33 4.70 0.25
N HIS A 204 7.62 3.95 1.31
CA HIS A 204 7.43 4.42 2.68
C HIS A 204 8.55 5.33 3.18
N GLY A 205 9.66 5.42 2.46
CA GLY A 205 10.79 6.27 2.86
C GLY A 205 11.86 5.58 3.68
N ASP A 206 11.87 4.25 3.77
CA ASP A 206 12.83 3.47 4.57
C ASP A 206 14.29 3.79 4.23
N PHE A 207 14.55 4.06 2.95
CA PHE A 207 15.86 4.45 2.43
C PHE A 207 16.10 5.95 2.65
N SER A 208 16.13 6.40 3.90
CA SER A 208 16.15 7.83 4.24
C SER A 208 17.54 8.44 4.43
N TYR A 209 18.63 7.65 4.40
CA TYR A 209 19.98 8.15 4.73
C TYR A 209 20.46 9.20 3.73
N SER A 210 20.19 9.00 2.44
CA SER A 210 20.55 9.92 1.37
C SER A 210 19.39 10.14 0.42
N LYS A 211 18.94 11.38 0.25
CA LYS A 211 17.88 11.75 -0.71
C LYS A 211 18.19 11.30 -2.14
N VAL A 212 19.47 11.31 -2.52
CA VAL A 212 19.90 10.85 -3.84
C VAL A 212 19.76 9.34 -3.93
N MET A 213 20.24 8.61 -2.92
CA MET A 213 20.15 7.15 -2.89
C MET A 213 18.69 6.69 -2.85
N HIS A 214 17.87 7.28 -1.98
CA HIS A 214 16.44 7.08 -1.91
C HIS A 214 15.79 7.16 -3.30
N LYS A 215 16.01 8.28 -3.99
CA LYS A 215 15.45 8.51 -5.32
C LYS A 215 15.90 7.47 -6.35
N ARG A 216 17.17 7.04 -6.29
CA ARG A 216 17.71 6.01 -7.19
C ARG A 216 17.09 4.64 -6.90
N LEU A 217 17.04 4.23 -5.63
CA LEU A 217 16.42 2.96 -5.23
C LEU A 217 14.94 2.93 -5.60
N LEU A 218 14.19 4.00 -5.30
CA LEU A 218 12.80 4.12 -5.71
C LEU A 218 12.65 3.95 -7.24
N GLN A 219 13.43 4.69 -8.04
CA GLN A 219 13.41 4.56 -9.49
C GLN A 219 13.73 3.13 -9.97
N THR A 220 14.74 2.50 -9.39
CA THR A 220 15.15 1.15 -9.78
C THR A 220 14.11 0.11 -9.42
N TYR A 221 13.57 0.12 -8.19
CA TYR A 221 12.53 -0.81 -7.78
C TYR A 221 11.22 -0.58 -8.54
N SER A 222 10.85 0.68 -8.83
CA SER A 222 9.67 0.97 -9.66
C SER A 222 9.80 0.41 -11.07
N LEU A 223 10.99 0.39 -11.66
CA LEU A 223 11.20 -0.22 -12.98
C LEU A 223 11.09 -1.77 -12.95
N LEU A 224 11.23 -2.40 -11.79
CA LEU A 224 11.33 -3.85 -11.65
C LEU A 224 10.10 -4.51 -11.03
N SER A 225 9.28 -3.77 -10.27
CA SER A 225 8.14 -4.32 -9.50
C SER A 225 6.90 -3.41 -9.45
N HIS A 226 6.86 -2.26 -10.12
CA HIS A 226 5.75 -1.31 -9.94
C HIS A 226 4.39 -1.89 -10.32
N HIS A 227 4.30 -2.53 -11.47
CA HIS A 227 3.02 -3.06 -11.95
C HIS A 227 2.63 -4.33 -11.24
N MET A 228 3.61 -5.10 -10.77
CA MET A 228 3.35 -6.21 -9.89
C MET A 228 2.74 -5.76 -8.56
N LEU A 229 3.35 -4.76 -7.92
CA LEU A 229 2.81 -4.23 -6.67
C LEU A 229 1.40 -3.66 -6.88
N ASP A 230 1.19 -2.91 -7.97
CA ASP A 230 -0.14 -2.43 -8.37
C ASP A 230 -1.13 -3.60 -8.59
N TYR A 231 -0.73 -4.68 -9.28
CA TYR A 231 -1.57 -5.86 -9.50
C TYR A 231 -1.99 -6.52 -8.18
N TYR A 232 -1.07 -6.68 -7.22
CA TYR A 232 -1.38 -7.28 -5.92
C TYR A 232 -2.24 -6.40 -5.03
N GLN A 233 -2.13 -5.08 -5.19
CA GLN A 233 -2.92 -4.10 -4.46
C GLN A 233 -4.22 -3.73 -5.18
N GLY A 234 -4.59 -4.47 -6.24
CA GLY A 234 -5.81 -4.27 -7.01
C GLY A 234 -5.83 -3.00 -7.88
N GLY A 235 -4.68 -2.36 -8.09
CA GLY A 235 -4.52 -1.20 -8.95
C GLY A 235 -4.27 -1.59 -10.41
N ASN A 236 -5.19 -1.24 -11.30
CA ASN A 236 -4.97 -1.35 -12.76
C ASN A 236 -4.76 0.01 -13.45
N ASP A 237 -4.92 1.12 -12.72
CA ASP A 237 -4.94 2.49 -13.26
C ASP A 237 -3.89 3.42 -12.60
N GLY A 238 -2.78 2.87 -12.09
CA GLY A 238 -1.77 3.64 -11.34
C GLY A 238 -2.23 4.11 -9.96
N LYS A 239 -3.28 3.48 -9.42
CA LYS A 239 -3.86 3.74 -8.09
C LYS A 239 -3.34 2.80 -7.00
N GLY A 240 -2.51 1.80 -7.34
CA GLY A 240 -2.03 0.78 -6.40
C GLY A 240 -1.33 1.40 -5.20
N LEU A 241 -0.43 2.36 -5.46
CA LEU A 241 0.18 3.16 -4.40
C LEU A 241 -0.86 3.81 -3.47
N SER A 242 -1.94 4.34 -4.03
CA SER A 242 -2.99 4.91 -3.22
C SER A 242 -3.67 3.84 -2.36
N GLN A 243 -4.06 2.71 -2.97
CA GLN A 243 -4.68 1.58 -2.27
C GLN A 243 -3.80 1.09 -1.12
N HIS A 244 -2.49 0.97 -1.35
CA HIS A 244 -1.50 0.62 -0.33
C HIS A 244 -1.60 1.50 0.93
N TYR A 245 -1.60 2.81 0.78
CA TYR A 245 -1.73 3.71 1.93
C TYR A 245 -3.11 3.63 2.60
N GLN A 246 -4.17 3.18 1.91
CA GLN A 246 -5.44 2.85 2.55
C GLN A 246 -5.30 1.65 3.46
N HIS A 247 -4.67 0.60 2.95
CA HIS A 247 -4.50 -0.66 3.66
C HIS A 247 -3.80 -0.42 5.00
N HIS A 248 -2.78 0.43 5.02
CA HIS A 248 -2.09 0.86 6.24
C HIS A 248 -2.99 1.57 7.27
N LEU A 249 -4.01 2.30 6.82
CA LEU A 249 -4.93 3.01 7.70
C LEU A 249 -6.06 2.12 8.20
N PHE A 250 -6.59 1.31 7.31
CA PHE A 250 -7.81 0.54 7.54
C PHE A 250 -7.53 -0.95 7.39
N THR A 251 -6.40 -1.41 7.94
CA THR A 251 -5.95 -2.79 7.77
C THR A 251 -7.04 -3.77 8.17
N ASN A 252 -7.43 -4.61 7.21
CA ASN A 252 -8.49 -5.62 7.29
C ASN A 252 -9.88 -5.07 7.65
N ASP A 253 -10.12 -3.78 7.43
CA ASP A 253 -11.46 -3.21 7.44
C ASP A 253 -12.21 -3.64 6.17
N ILE A 254 -13.33 -4.32 6.35
CA ILE A 254 -14.10 -4.93 5.26
C ILE A 254 -14.55 -3.92 4.20
N LEU A 255 -14.86 -2.68 4.61
CA LEU A 255 -15.43 -1.66 3.74
C LEU A 255 -14.38 -0.68 3.22
N ARG A 256 -13.31 -0.48 3.99
CA ARG A 256 -12.32 0.57 3.74
C ARG A 256 -10.95 0.04 3.32
N ASP A 257 -10.63 -1.23 3.55
CA ASP A 257 -9.39 -1.82 3.06
C ASP A 257 -9.54 -2.26 1.59
N PRO A 258 -8.81 -1.65 0.65
CA PRO A 258 -8.83 -2.05 -0.74
C PRO A 258 -8.40 -3.50 -0.90
N ASP A 259 -7.49 -4.02 -0.08
CA ASP A 259 -7.08 -5.42 -0.16
C ASP A 259 -8.29 -6.33 0.10
N MET A 260 -9.16 -5.99 1.06
CA MET A 260 -10.39 -6.73 1.35
C MET A 260 -11.44 -6.61 0.23
N THR A 261 -11.51 -5.45 -0.43
CA THR A 261 -12.49 -5.18 -1.52
C THR A 261 -12.02 -5.63 -2.90
N ASP A 262 -10.72 -5.70 -3.17
CA ASP A 262 -10.14 -6.21 -4.41
C ASP A 262 -10.03 -7.75 -4.38
N PHE A 263 -9.96 -8.34 -3.17
CA PHE A 263 -10.43 -9.73 -2.97
C PHE A 263 -11.92 -9.92 -3.32
N ALA A 264 -12.71 -8.88 -3.51
CA ALA A 264 -14.09 -8.93 -4.03
C ALA A 264 -14.22 -8.57 -5.52
N GLY A 265 -13.12 -8.19 -6.19
CA GLY A 265 -13.08 -7.73 -7.58
C GLY A 265 -13.25 -8.83 -8.64
N GLY A 266 -14.33 -9.61 -8.60
CA GLY A 266 -14.88 -10.42 -9.72
C GLY A 266 -14.01 -11.49 -10.39
N ARG A 267 -12.72 -11.57 -10.08
CA ARG A 267 -11.71 -12.47 -10.68
C ARG A 267 -11.24 -13.57 -9.72
N ASN A 268 -11.86 -13.66 -8.55
CA ASN A 268 -11.40 -14.55 -7.50
C ASN A 268 -12.07 -15.92 -7.62
N TRP A 269 -11.32 -16.85 -8.21
CA TRP A 269 -11.64 -18.27 -8.27
C TRP A 269 -11.89 -18.88 -6.88
N ILE A 270 -11.39 -18.23 -5.82
CA ILE A 270 -11.54 -18.65 -4.44
C ILE A 270 -12.24 -17.53 -3.67
N ARG A 271 -13.34 -17.89 -3.00
CA ARG A 271 -14.01 -17.03 -2.04
C ARG A 271 -13.21 -17.03 -0.73
N ARG A 272 -12.42 -15.97 -0.56
CA ARG A 272 -11.53 -15.72 0.59
C ARG A 272 -12.21 -15.02 1.75
N HIS A 273 -13.30 -14.30 1.52
CA HIS A 273 -14.03 -13.56 2.56
C HIS A 273 -15.55 -13.72 2.41
N PRO A 274 -16.35 -13.62 3.50
CA PRO A 274 -17.81 -13.70 3.42
C PRO A 274 -18.47 -12.61 2.56
N CYS A 275 -17.88 -11.41 2.52
CA CYS A 275 -18.40 -10.29 1.72
C CYS A 275 -18.26 -10.51 0.21
N ASN A 276 -17.39 -11.42 -0.22
CA ASN A 276 -17.27 -11.78 -1.62
C ASN A 276 -18.53 -12.53 -2.06
N PRO A 277 -19.15 -12.14 -3.20
CA PRO A 277 -20.30 -12.83 -3.74
C PRO A 277 -20.03 -14.33 -3.89
N TRP A 278 -20.89 -15.15 -3.30
CA TRP A 278 -20.77 -16.60 -3.43
C TRP A 278 -21.21 -17.04 -4.84
N GLN A 279 -20.39 -17.88 -5.46
CA GLN A 279 -20.63 -18.50 -6.76
C GLN A 279 -20.77 -20.02 -6.61
N GLU A 280 -21.50 -20.66 -7.52
CA GLU A 280 -21.76 -22.11 -7.45
C GLU A 280 -20.47 -22.95 -7.39
N TYR A 281 -19.44 -22.56 -8.14
CA TYR A 281 -18.16 -23.25 -8.13
C TYR A 281 -17.44 -23.13 -6.77
N ASN A 282 -17.73 -22.13 -5.94
CA ASN A 282 -17.09 -21.99 -4.62
C ASN A 282 -17.43 -23.14 -3.66
N GLU A 283 -18.52 -23.88 -3.89
CA GLU A 283 -18.83 -25.09 -3.13
C GLU A 283 -17.67 -26.10 -3.13
N TRP A 284 -16.94 -26.16 -4.25
CA TRP A 284 -15.85 -27.11 -4.47
C TRP A 284 -14.47 -26.52 -4.19
N GLN A 285 -14.37 -25.27 -3.70
CA GLN A 285 -13.10 -24.59 -3.54
C GLN A 285 -12.15 -25.28 -2.58
N GLY A 286 -12.67 -26.02 -1.60
CA GLY A 286 -11.84 -26.86 -0.72
C GLY A 286 -11.01 -27.92 -1.45
N LEU A 287 -11.39 -28.28 -2.68
CA LEU A 287 -10.67 -29.24 -3.53
C LEU A 287 -9.70 -28.57 -4.51
N TYR A 288 -10.12 -27.49 -5.16
CA TYR A 288 -9.34 -26.88 -6.25
C TYR A 288 -8.49 -25.67 -5.84
N TRP A 289 -8.67 -25.12 -4.63
CA TRP A 289 -8.05 -23.84 -4.25
C TRP A 289 -6.53 -23.81 -4.47
N LEU A 290 -5.79 -24.87 -4.14
CA LEU A 290 -4.34 -24.91 -4.39
C LEU A 290 -4.01 -24.84 -5.88
N ALA A 291 -4.78 -25.52 -6.73
CA ALA A 291 -4.58 -25.44 -8.18
C ALA A 291 -4.96 -24.05 -8.72
N ALA A 292 -6.01 -23.43 -8.18
CA ALA A 292 -6.36 -22.06 -8.53
C ALA A 292 -5.24 -21.07 -8.15
N LEU A 293 -4.71 -21.14 -6.92
CA LEU A 293 -3.62 -20.26 -6.46
C LEU A 293 -2.29 -20.51 -7.18
N CYS A 294 -1.89 -21.77 -7.36
CA CYS A 294 -0.57 -22.09 -7.90
C CYS A 294 -0.53 -22.14 -9.43
N ILE A 295 -1.68 -22.16 -10.11
CA ILE A 295 -1.74 -22.28 -11.57
C ILE A 295 -2.61 -21.18 -12.18
N LEU A 296 -3.91 -21.14 -11.84
CA LEU A 296 -4.85 -20.24 -12.52
C LEU A 296 -4.51 -18.76 -12.28
N GLU A 297 -4.20 -18.38 -11.04
CA GLU A 297 -3.81 -17.01 -10.69
C GLU A 297 -2.51 -16.59 -11.37
N PRO A 298 -1.38 -17.36 -11.29
CA PRO A 298 -0.18 -17.07 -12.05
C PRO A 298 -0.41 -16.94 -13.56
N VAL A 299 -1.23 -17.81 -14.16
CA VAL A 299 -1.54 -17.72 -15.59
C VAL A 299 -2.33 -16.44 -15.88
N THR A 300 -3.30 -16.09 -15.05
CA THR A 300 -4.11 -14.87 -15.21
C THR A 300 -3.25 -13.61 -15.08
N GLU A 301 -2.30 -13.61 -14.15
CA GLU A 301 -1.32 -12.56 -13.94
C GLU A 301 -0.42 -12.38 -15.18
N LEU A 302 0.12 -13.49 -15.72
CA LEU A 302 0.92 -13.45 -16.96
C LEU A 302 0.11 -12.92 -18.14
N LEU A 303 -1.15 -13.34 -18.30
CA LEU A 303 -2.03 -12.85 -19.35
C LEU A 303 -2.35 -11.36 -19.18
N THR A 304 -2.54 -10.90 -17.94
CA THR A 304 -2.78 -9.48 -17.62
C THR A 304 -1.57 -8.62 -17.98
N MET A 305 -0.36 -9.09 -17.66
CA MET A 305 0.88 -8.40 -18.05
C MET A 305 1.06 -8.37 -19.57
N ILE A 306 0.80 -9.47 -20.28
CA ILE A 306 0.84 -9.50 -21.75
C ILE A 306 -0.15 -8.49 -22.32
N ALA A 307 -1.39 -8.48 -21.81
CA ALA A 307 -2.40 -7.53 -22.23
C ALA A 307 -1.97 -6.07 -21.97
N ALA A 308 -1.37 -5.78 -20.81
CA ALA A 308 -0.83 -4.46 -20.49
C ALA A 308 0.27 -4.02 -21.47
N CYS A 309 1.23 -4.90 -21.77
CA CYS A 309 2.28 -4.61 -22.77
C CYS A 309 1.70 -4.32 -24.17
N VAL A 310 0.68 -5.08 -24.59
CA VAL A 310 0.01 -4.89 -25.88
C VAL A 310 -0.79 -3.58 -25.90
N MET A 311 -1.62 -3.35 -24.89
CA MET A 311 -2.41 -2.12 -24.76
C MET A 311 -1.51 -0.88 -24.72
N GLY A 312 -0.38 -0.97 -24.02
CA GLY A 312 0.61 0.09 -24.01
C GLY A 312 1.21 0.41 -25.37
N ALA A 313 1.59 -0.64 -26.12
CA ALA A 313 2.07 -0.45 -27.48
C ALA A 313 1.01 0.22 -28.38
N LEU A 314 -0.27 -0.13 -28.21
CA LEU A 314 -1.38 0.51 -28.93
C LEU A 314 -1.58 1.98 -28.51
N GLN A 315 -1.41 2.32 -27.24
CA GLN A 315 -1.47 3.72 -26.76
C GLN A 315 -0.41 4.62 -27.39
N LEU A 316 0.74 4.07 -27.81
CA LEU A 316 1.74 4.83 -28.57
C LEU A 316 1.32 5.09 -30.02
N MET A 317 0.41 4.29 -30.57
CA MET A 317 -0.13 4.47 -31.92
C MET A 317 -1.33 5.41 -31.95
N GLU A 318 -1.97 5.69 -30.81
CA GLU A 318 -3.00 6.71 -30.71
C GLU A 318 -2.43 8.11 -31.02
N PRO A 319 -3.12 8.93 -31.82
CA PRO A 319 -2.63 10.25 -32.20
C PRO A 319 -2.43 11.14 -30.96
N PRO A 320 -1.21 11.69 -30.75
CA PRO A 320 -0.94 12.55 -29.60
C PRO A 320 -1.41 13.99 -29.87
N ALA A 321 -1.93 14.65 -28.84
CA ALA A 321 -2.24 16.08 -28.88
C ALA A 321 -1.05 16.97 -28.42
N ASP A 322 -0.04 16.42 -27.73
CA ASP A 322 1.19 17.15 -27.37
C ASP A 322 2.42 16.22 -27.19
N ALA A 323 3.62 16.80 -27.07
CA ALA A 323 4.87 16.06 -26.87
C ALA A 323 5.03 15.51 -25.43
N ALA A 324 4.32 16.06 -24.45
CA ALA A 324 4.43 15.68 -23.05
C ALA A 324 3.71 14.35 -22.77
N ILE A 325 2.51 14.19 -23.31
CA ILE A 325 1.67 12.99 -23.30
C ILE A 325 2.39 11.85 -23.99
N PHE A 326 2.98 12.08 -25.18
CA PHE A 326 3.77 11.04 -25.85
C PHE A 326 4.95 10.58 -24.98
N LYS A 327 5.66 11.52 -24.35
CA LYS A 327 6.77 11.20 -23.46
C LYS A 327 6.32 10.43 -22.21
N ALA A 328 5.13 10.73 -21.67
CA ALA A 328 4.55 9.98 -20.56
C ALA A 328 4.24 8.53 -20.99
N ARG A 329 3.44 8.36 -22.05
CA ARG A 329 3.11 7.04 -22.63
C ARG A 329 4.35 6.21 -22.95
N TRP A 330 5.37 6.83 -23.54
CA TRP A 330 6.63 6.16 -23.84
C TRP A 330 7.32 5.62 -22.59
N LYS A 331 7.36 6.38 -21.50
CA LYS A 331 7.94 5.93 -20.24
C LYS A 331 7.17 4.74 -19.67
N ASP A 332 5.85 4.79 -19.71
CA ASP A 332 5.00 3.72 -19.18
C ASP A 332 5.21 2.43 -19.97
N VAL A 333 5.22 2.51 -21.31
CA VAL A 333 5.50 1.36 -22.17
C VAL A 333 6.90 0.79 -21.93
N VAL A 334 7.92 1.64 -21.85
CA VAL A 334 9.28 1.17 -21.56
C VAL A 334 9.35 0.51 -20.18
N SER A 335 8.67 1.05 -19.18
CA SER A 335 8.61 0.46 -17.85
C SER A 335 7.95 -0.92 -17.87
N TRP A 336 6.82 -1.08 -18.56
CA TRP A 336 6.16 -2.38 -18.74
C TRP A 336 7.07 -3.42 -19.36
N TRP A 337 7.77 -3.06 -20.44
CA TRP A 337 8.68 -3.99 -21.11
C TRP A 337 9.89 -4.35 -20.26
N ILE A 338 10.46 -3.39 -19.52
CA ILE A 338 11.57 -3.67 -18.59
C ILE A 338 11.11 -4.66 -17.52
N GLU A 339 9.97 -4.42 -16.89
CA GLU A 339 9.42 -5.30 -15.86
C GLU A 339 9.09 -6.69 -16.43
N ALA A 340 8.38 -6.76 -17.57
CA ALA A 340 8.03 -8.02 -18.22
C ALA A 340 9.27 -8.86 -18.63
N LEU A 341 10.36 -8.21 -19.02
CA LEU A 341 11.59 -8.89 -19.41
C LEU A 341 12.44 -9.33 -18.22
N LEU A 342 12.59 -8.48 -17.20
CA LEU A 342 13.58 -8.66 -16.15
C LEU A 342 13.01 -9.18 -14.83
N SER A 343 11.76 -8.87 -14.51
CA SER A 343 11.18 -9.27 -13.23
C SER A 343 11.14 -10.79 -13.08
N PRO A 344 11.48 -11.35 -11.91
CA PRO A 344 11.33 -12.77 -11.56
C PRO A 344 9.95 -13.34 -11.83
N GLU A 345 8.92 -12.48 -11.88
CA GLU A 345 7.53 -12.89 -12.05
C GLU A 345 7.12 -13.14 -13.50
N TYR A 346 7.87 -12.57 -14.45
CA TYR A 346 7.54 -12.63 -15.88
C TYR A 346 8.66 -13.28 -16.70
N GLN A 347 9.92 -13.01 -16.35
CA GLN A 347 11.12 -13.62 -16.93
C GLN A 347 11.16 -13.60 -18.46
N GLY A 348 10.58 -12.58 -19.10
CA GLY A 348 10.45 -12.51 -20.56
C GLY A 348 11.79 -12.64 -21.29
N ALA A 349 12.88 -12.17 -20.68
CA ALA A 349 14.23 -12.33 -21.19
C ALA A 349 14.61 -13.81 -21.44
N ALA A 350 14.14 -14.75 -20.61
CA ALA A 350 14.46 -16.17 -20.74
C ALA A 350 13.99 -16.76 -22.08
N PHE A 351 12.90 -16.24 -22.66
CA PHE A 351 12.38 -16.69 -23.96
C PHE A 351 13.27 -16.32 -25.16
N PHE A 352 14.22 -15.40 -24.98
CA PHE A 352 15.19 -15.05 -26.02
C PHE A 352 16.45 -15.92 -25.98
N PHE A 353 16.79 -16.46 -24.80
CA PHE A 353 18.05 -17.19 -24.59
C PHE A 353 17.88 -18.68 -24.40
N GLN A 354 16.64 -19.16 -24.18
CA GLN A 354 16.33 -20.56 -23.91
C GLN A 354 15.28 -21.09 -24.88
N PRO A 355 15.23 -22.41 -25.13
CA PRO A 355 14.09 -23.01 -25.79
C PRO A 355 12.81 -22.67 -25.02
N TRP A 356 11.76 -22.28 -25.74
CA TRP A 356 10.53 -21.74 -25.14
C TRP A 356 9.90 -22.69 -24.10
N GLN A 357 10.06 -24.01 -24.24
CA GLN A 357 9.57 -24.99 -23.27
C GLN A 357 10.30 -24.90 -21.92
N HIS A 358 11.60 -24.62 -21.93
CA HIS A 358 12.40 -24.45 -20.71
C HIS A 358 12.06 -23.13 -20.02
N ALA A 359 11.95 -22.04 -20.80
CA ALA A 359 11.56 -20.75 -20.27
C ALA A 359 10.15 -20.79 -19.65
N LEU A 360 9.16 -21.29 -20.40
CA LEU A 360 7.78 -21.37 -19.92
C LEU A 360 7.63 -22.38 -18.78
N GLY A 361 8.22 -23.57 -18.90
CA GLY A 361 8.14 -24.60 -17.86
C GLY A 361 8.83 -24.16 -16.55
N GLY A 362 10.00 -23.53 -16.66
CA GLY A 362 10.71 -22.96 -15.52
C GLY A 362 9.92 -21.84 -14.84
N LEU A 363 9.37 -20.90 -15.63
CA LEU A 363 8.54 -19.80 -15.13
C LEU A 363 7.29 -20.31 -14.38
N LEU A 364 6.50 -21.18 -15.02
CA LEU A 364 5.26 -21.69 -14.41
C LEU A 364 5.54 -22.48 -13.12
N MET A 365 6.60 -23.30 -13.12
CA MET A 365 7.02 -24.04 -11.93
C MET A 365 7.49 -23.10 -10.82
N ALA A 366 8.30 -22.09 -11.17
CA ALA A 366 8.79 -21.10 -10.23
C ALA A 366 7.64 -20.32 -9.58
N LYS A 367 6.66 -19.86 -10.36
CA LYS A 367 5.47 -19.16 -9.84
C LYS A 367 4.60 -20.07 -8.97
N ALA A 368 4.39 -21.32 -9.37
CA ALA A 368 3.61 -22.27 -8.58
C ALA A 368 4.22 -22.49 -7.18
N ILE A 369 5.55 -22.68 -7.13
CA ILE A 369 6.30 -22.81 -5.88
C ILE A 369 6.29 -21.50 -5.09
N ALA A 370 6.45 -20.35 -5.76
CA ALA A 370 6.38 -19.05 -5.12
C ALA A 370 5.05 -18.86 -4.39
N LYS A 371 3.91 -19.06 -5.06
CA LYS A 371 2.58 -18.96 -4.44
C LYS A 371 2.43 -19.89 -3.24
N LEU A 372 2.94 -21.12 -3.32
CA LEU A 372 2.86 -22.08 -2.23
C LEU A 372 3.68 -21.63 -1.00
N VAL A 373 4.92 -21.17 -1.22
CA VAL A 373 5.84 -20.75 -0.14
C VAL A 373 5.39 -19.43 0.48
N LEU A 374 4.86 -18.51 -0.33
CA LEU A 374 4.51 -17.16 0.08
C LEU A 374 3.09 -17.06 0.64
N LEU A 375 2.27 -18.09 0.47
CA LEU A 375 0.89 -18.11 0.96
C LEU A 375 0.77 -17.66 2.43
N PRO A 376 1.56 -18.18 3.39
CA PRO A 376 1.41 -17.76 4.78
C PRO A 376 1.85 -16.32 5.06
N PHE A 377 2.61 -15.68 4.16
CA PHE A 377 3.04 -14.30 4.35
C PHE A 377 1.94 -13.32 3.92
N VAL A 378 1.37 -13.54 2.74
CA VAL A 378 0.36 -12.64 2.16
C VAL A 378 -1.01 -12.84 2.79
N GLU A 379 -1.39 -14.08 3.09
CA GLU A 379 -2.78 -14.37 3.42
C GLU A 379 -3.10 -14.23 4.91
N VAL A 380 -2.13 -14.47 5.79
CA VAL A 380 -2.37 -14.53 7.24
C VAL A 380 -2.78 -13.18 7.79
N GLN A 381 -2.20 -12.12 7.25
CA GLN A 381 -2.57 -10.77 7.63
C GLN A 381 -4.06 -10.52 7.37
N HIS A 382 -4.66 -11.05 6.29
CA HIS A 382 -6.06 -10.83 5.93
C HIS A 382 -7.07 -11.81 6.55
N PHE A 383 -6.60 -12.83 7.26
CA PHE A 383 -7.43 -13.98 7.66
C PHE A 383 -7.62 -14.18 9.17
N LEU A 384 -7.13 -13.25 9.99
CA LEU A 384 -7.09 -13.42 11.44
C LEU A 384 -8.15 -12.66 12.22
N VAL A 385 -8.97 -11.85 11.57
CA VAL A 385 -9.91 -10.97 12.28
C VAL A 385 -11.29 -11.65 12.37
N PRO A 386 -11.76 -12.07 13.56
CA PRO A 386 -13.19 -12.21 13.78
C PRO A 386 -13.81 -10.81 13.67
N ASP A 387 -14.96 -10.70 12.99
CA ASP A 387 -15.67 -9.44 12.75
C ASP A 387 -15.56 -8.49 13.95
N PRO A 388 -15.15 -7.21 13.76
CA PRO A 388 -15.07 -6.28 14.87
C PRO A 388 -16.45 -6.20 15.55
N PRO A 389 -16.51 -6.24 16.89
CA PRO A 389 -17.78 -6.15 17.59
C PRO A 389 -18.49 -4.83 17.26
N GLU A 390 -19.82 -4.87 17.19
CA GLU A 390 -20.65 -3.68 17.01
C GLU A 390 -20.22 -2.56 17.97
N GLY A 391 -19.92 -1.37 17.46
CA GLY A 391 -19.47 -0.21 18.24
C GLY A 391 -17.96 0.10 18.20
N SER A 392 -17.15 -0.57 17.37
CA SER A 392 -15.70 -0.32 17.23
C SER A 392 -15.31 1.03 16.59
N GLY A 393 -16.27 1.92 16.33
CA GLY A 393 -16.02 3.24 15.73
C GLY A 393 -15.24 4.20 16.63
N ASP A 394 -15.32 3.99 17.96
CA ASP A 394 -14.78 4.88 19.00
C ASP A 394 -13.45 4.36 19.60
N GLU A 395 -12.88 3.27 19.09
CA GLU A 395 -11.60 2.74 19.57
C GLU A 395 -10.40 3.54 19.03
N GLU A 396 -9.38 3.68 19.88
CA GLU A 396 -8.10 4.29 19.52
C GLU A 396 -7.45 3.54 18.34
N PHE A 397 -6.89 4.28 17.37
CA PHE A 397 -6.31 3.72 16.14
C PHE A 397 -5.32 2.57 16.41
N LEU A 398 -4.46 2.73 17.42
CA LEU A 398 -3.52 1.69 17.83
C LEU A 398 -4.23 0.39 18.21
N VAL A 399 -5.33 0.47 18.96
CA VAL A 399 -6.07 -0.71 19.42
C VAL A 399 -6.72 -1.42 18.24
N THR A 400 -7.30 -0.65 17.31
CA THR A 400 -7.83 -1.19 16.06
C THR A 400 -6.75 -1.94 15.28
N GLN A 401 -5.60 -1.32 15.04
CA GLN A 401 -4.47 -1.94 14.34
C GLN A 401 -3.98 -3.22 15.01
N LEU A 402 -3.91 -3.24 16.36
CA LEU A 402 -3.51 -4.43 17.13
C LEU A 402 -4.52 -5.58 17.06
N ARG A 403 -5.81 -5.28 16.90
CA ARG A 403 -6.88 -6.29 16.77
C ARG A 403 -7.00 -6.82 15.36
N THR A 404 -6.84 -5.95 14.37
CA THR A 404 -7.04 -6.31 12.97
C THR A 404 -5.79 -6.86 12.30
N THR A 405 -4.61 -6.68 12.89
CA THR A 405 -3.32 -7.12 12.30
C THR A 405 -2.68 -8.21 13.14
N ALA A 406 -1.87 -9.06 12.50
CA ALA A 406 -1.06 -10.04 13.20
C ALA A 406 0.29 -10.26 12.53
N ASN A 407 1.27 -10.68 13.33
CA ASN A 407 2.61 -10.99 12.85
C ASN A 407 2.78 -12.47 12.51
N LEU A 408 3.67 -12.76 11.58
CA LEU A 408 4.09 -14.11 11.25
C LEU A 408 5.34 -14.49 12.06
N LYS A 409 5.18 -15.41 13.02
CA LYS A 409 6.25 -15.81 13.94
C LYS A 409 7.21 -16.80 13.30
N LEU A 410 8.43 -16.34 13.02
CA LEU A 410 9.51 -17.15 12.47
C LEU A 410 10.52 -17.58 13.55
N GLN A 411 10.44 -18.86 13.94
CA GLN A 411 11.26 -19.42 15.01
C GLN A 411 12.72 -19.73 14.60
N HIS A 412 12.93 -20.13 13.34
CA HIS A 412 14.26 -20.49 12.86
C HIS A 412 15.11 -19.26 12.47
N PRO A 413 16.40 -19.21 12.86
CA PRO A 413 17.31 -18.12 12.46
C PRO A 413 17.40 -17.91 10.95
N VAL A 414 17.43 -18.99 10.17
CA VAL A 414 17.46 -18.92 8.70
C VAL A 414 16.18 -18.30 8.15
N ALA A 415 15.01 -18.69 8.66
CA ALA A 415 13.74 -18.11 8.24
C ALA A 415 13.67 -16.61 8.53
N ARG A 416 14.16 -16.17 9.70
CA ARG A 416 14.26 -14.74 10.03
C ARG A 416 15.25 -13.98 9.16
N MET A 417 16.35 -14.61 8.78
CA MET A 417 17.32 -14.01 7.86
C MET A 417 16.71 -13.86 6.46
N LEU A 418 15.99 -14.88 5.98
CA LEU A 418 15.28 -14.82 4.71
C LEU A 418 14.22 -13.72 4.74
N ASP A 419 13.37 -13.67 5.78
CA ASP A 419 12.39 -12.61 5.98
C ASP A 419 13.03 -11.21 5.98
N PHE A 420 14.13 -11.03 6.70
CA PHE A 420 14.84 -9.76 6.74
C PHE A 420 15.35 -9.32 5.36
N LEU A 421 15.90 -10.23 4.55
CA LEU A 421 16.46 -9.91 3.24
C LEU A 421 15.41 -9.81 2.13
N MET A 422 14.37 -10.65 2.20
CA MET A 422 13.38 -10.84 1.14
C MET A 422 12.10 -10.02 1.38
N PHE A 423 11.64 -9.92 2.62
CA PHE A 423 10.42 -9.20 2.98
C PHE A 423 10.70 -7.86 3.62
N HIS A 424 11.96 -7.52 3.93
CA HIS A 424 12.26 -6.32 4.72
C HIS A 424 11.43 -6.27 6.01
N GLY A 425 11.23 -7.41 6.68
CA GLY A 425 10.49 -7.47 7.93
C GLY A 425 8.97 -7.32 7.82
N ASP A 426 8.38 -7.49 6.64
CA ASP A 426 6.91 -7.54 6.42
C ASP A 426 6.22 -8.61 7.30
N SER A 427 6.94 -9.63 7.78
CA SER A 427 6.40 -10.55 8.81
C SER A 427 6.01 -9.86 10.13
N LEU A 428 6.48 -8.63 10.37
CA LEU A 428 6.20 -7.80 11.53
C LEU A 428 5.13 -6.73 11.21
N GLN A 429 4.05 -7.14 10.54
CA GLN A 429 2.97 -6.27 10.06
C GLN A 429 2.47 -5.25 11.08
N VAL A 430 2.31 -5.63 12.35
CA VAL A 430 1.80 -4.71 13.38
C VAL A 430 2.73 -3.51 13.57
N ALA A 431 4.05 -3.75 13.66
CA ALA A 431 5.01 -2.66 13.82
C ALA A 431 5.14 -1.85 12.53
N HIS A 432 5.05 -2.53 11.38
CA HIS A 432 5.09 -1.92 10.06
C HIS A 432 3.93 -0.93 9.84
N HIS A 433 2.69 -1.32 10.13
CA HIS A 433 1.52 -0.44 9.95
C HIS A 433 1.50 0.74 10.92
N LEU A 434 2.03 0.56 12.13
CA LEU A 434 2.13 1.66 13.10
C LEU A 434 3.23 2.66 12.74
N TRP A 435 4.32 2.20 12.10
CA TRP A 435 5.46 3.03 11.74
C TRP A 435 6.02 2.70 10.35
N PRO A 436 5.24 2.93 9.28
CA PRO A 436 5.59 2.47 7.95
C PRO A 436 6.88 3.12 7.43
N ALA A 437 7.19 4.35 7.83
CA ALA A 437 8.39 5.07 7.41
C ALA A 437 9.67 4.68 8.18
N VAL A 438 9.60 3.77 9.16
CA VAL A 438 10.77 3.31 9.90
C VAL A 438 11.45 2.21 9.11
N SER A 439 12.75 2.41 8.83
CA SER A 439 13.58 1.40 8.16
C SER A 439 13.40 0.00 8.74
N PHE A 440 13.21 -0.98 7.85
CA PHE A 440 13.12 -2.40 8.20
C PHE A 440 14.25 -2.93 9.09
N THR A 441 15.42 -2.30 9.04
CA THR A 441 16.57 -2.64 9.90
C THR A 441 16.27 -2.47 11.39
N GLN A 442 15.26 -1.65 11.74
CA GLN A 442 14.87 -1.34 13.11
C GLN A 442 13.54 -1.99 13.52
N LEU A 443 12.73 -2.47 12.56
CA LEU A 443 11.39 -3.01 12.83
C LEU A 443 11.40 -4.14 13.86
N ARG A 444 12.40 -5.01 13.85
CA ARG A 444 12.47 -6.13 14.80
C ARG A 444 12.64 -5.69 16.25
N GLY A 445 13.50 -4.71 16.50
CA GLY A 445 13.66 -4.18 17.86
C GLY A 445 12.44 -3.36 18.28
N LEU A 446 11.85 -2.63 17.34
CA LEU A 446 10.61 -1.88 17.58
C LEU A 446 9.42 -2.80 17.89
N SER A 447 9.32 -3.93 17.19
CA SER A 447 8.32 -4.97 17.46
C SER A 447 8.50 -5.59 18.85
N SER A 448 9.74 -5.70 19.35
CA SER A 448 10.01 -6.18 20.71
C SER A 448 9.51 -5.18 21.76
N VAL A 449 9.80 -3.88 21.55
CA VAL A 449 9.31 -2.79 22.40
C VAL A 449 7.77 -2.73 22.41
N LEU A 450 7.15 -2.93 21.25
CA LEU A 450 5.70 -2.98 21.10
C LEU A 450 5.10 -4.16 21.86
N GLN A 451 5.68 -5.35 21.73
CA GLN A 451 5.20 -6.56 22.42
C GLN A 451 5.27 -6.40 23.95
N GLU A 452 6.36 -5.83 24.48
CA GLU A 452 6.50 -5.52 25.90
C GLU A 452 5.44 -4.50 26.36
N ALA A 453 5.23 -3.43 25.59
CA ALA A 453 4.22 -2.43 25.90
C ALA A 453 2.79 -3.01 25.89
N CYS A 454 2.45 -3.85 24.90
CA CYS A 454 1.14 -4.50 24.84
C CYS A 454 0.91 -5.41 26.05
N ALA A 455 1.93 -6.17 26.47
CA ALA A 455 1.84 -7.02 27.65
C ALA A 455 1.63 -6.22 28.95
N GLU A 456 2.31 -5.08 29.12
CA GLU A 456 2.15 -4.21 30.30
C GLU A 456 0.80 -3.50 30.34
N LEU A 457 0.30 -3.07 29.18
CA LEU A 457 -0.93 -2.29 29.03
C LEU A 457 -2.19 -3.18 28.89
N GLY A 458 -2.02 -4.50 28.81
CA GLY A 458 -3.12 -5.45 28.62
C GLY A 458 -3.77 -5.37 27.24
N LEU A 459 -3.03 -4.95 26.21
CA LEU A 459 -3.49 -4.83 24.84
C LEU A 459 -3.31 -6.14 24.06
N PRO A 460 -4.18 -6.45 23.09
CA PRO A 460 -4.02 -7.62 22.24
C PRO A 460 -2.76 -7.53 21.39
N TYR A 461 -2.09 -8.66 21.19
CA TYR A 461 -0.95 -8.77 20.29
C TYR A 461 -0.92 -10.16 19.67
N HIS A 462 -1.22 -10.23 18.37
CA HIS A 462 -1.42 -11.49 17.67
C HIS A 462 -0.17 -11.92 16.89
N GLU A 463 0.29 -13.14 17.16
CA GLU A 463 1.37 -13.79 16.41
C GLU A 463 0.93 -15.19 15.99
N VAL A 464 1.23 -15.58 14.75
CA VAL A 464 0.86 -16.90 14.21
C VAL A 464 2.09 -17.57 13.61
N GLY A 465 2.29 -18.86 13.89
CA GLY A 465 3.40 -19.61 13.29
C GLY A 465 3.17 -19.91 11.80
N TYR A 466 4.22 -20.02 10.99
CA TYR A 466 4.13 -20.26 9.54
C TYR A 466 3.19 -21.41 9.12
N TRP A 467 3.26 -22.56 9.79
CA TRP A 467 2.40 -23.71 9.48
C TRP A 467 0.99 -23.60 10.07
N GLU A 468 0.85 -22.91 11.19
CA GLU A 468 -0.45 -22.60 11.79
C GLU A 468 -1.24 -21.67 10.87
N ALA A 469 -0.56 -20.65 10.35
CA ALA A 469 -1.01 -19.74 9.33
C ALA A 469 -1.57 -20.47 8.09
N PHE A 470 -0.79 -21.38 7.49
CA PHE A 470 -1.25 -22.20 6.38
C PHE A 470 -2.52 -23.00 6.72
N SER A 471 -2.59 -23.52 7.93
CA SER A 471 -3.74 -24.28 8.41
C SER A 471 -4.99 -23.40 8.54
N LYS A 472 -4.84 -22.16 9.04
CA LYS A 472 -5.93 -21.19 9.15
C LYS A 472 -6.50 -20.81 7.78
N VAL A 473 -5.63 -20.46 6.81
CA VAL A 473 -6.01 -20.18 5.42
C VAL A 473 -6.87 -21.31 4.86
N ARG A 474 -6.39 -22.56 4.99
CA ARG A 474 -7.10 -23.75 4.48
C ARG A 474 -8.46 -23.95 5.15
N LEU A 475 -8.55 -23.72 6.47
CA LEU A 475 -9.80 -23.87 7.21
C LEU A 475 -10.82 -22.82 6.79
N GLN A 476 -10.38 -21.58 6.61
CA GLN A 476 -11.24 -20.48 6.18
C GLN A 476 -11.77 -20.66 4.76
N ILE A 477 -10.91 -21.07 3.81
CA ILE A 477 -11.34 -21.43 2.45
C ILE A 477 -12.43 -22.51 2.50
N LYS A 478 -12.31 -23.51 3.38
CA LYS A 478 -13.35 -24.53 3.56
C LYS A 478 -14.63 -23.97 4.18
N GLN A 479 -14.52 -23.04 5.13
CA GLN A 479 -15.68 -22.40 5.76
C GLN A 479 -16.45 -21.56 4.75
N HIS A 480 -15.75 -20.79 3.92
CA HIS A 480 -16.37 -19.92 2.92
C HIS A 480 -16.86 -20.62 1.66
N ALA A 481 -16.57 -21.93 1.52
CA ALA A 481 -17.13 -22.76 0.46
C ALA A 481 -18.65 -22.92 0.60
N ARG A 482 -19.17 -22.84 1.83
CA ARG A 482 -20.59 -23.03 2.13
C ARG A 482 -21.42 -21.88 1.56
N LYS A 483 -22.53 -22.23 0.89
CA LYS A 483 -23.54 -21.27 0.45
C LYS A 483 -24.07 -20.50 1.67
N PRO A 484 -24.09 -19.16 1.65
CA PRO A 484 -24.74 -18.37 2.70
C PRO A 484 -26.21 -18.77 2.84
N ALA A 485 -26.74 -18.73 4.07
CA ALA A 485 -28.17 -18.88 4.30
C ALA A 485 -28.92 -17.66 3.72
N GLU A 486 -30.08 -17.89 3.10
CA GLU A 486 -30.93 -16.87 2.47
C GLU A 486 -31.61 -15.94 3.47
#